data_AF-A0A3D4CIH7-F1
#
_entry.id   AF-A0A3D4CIH7-F1
#
_cell.length_a   1.000
_cell.length_b   1.000
_cell.length_c   1.000
_cell.angle_alpha   90.00
_cell.angle_beta   90.00
_cell.angle_gamma   90.00
#
_symmetry.space_group_name_H-M   'P 1'
#
loop_
_entity.id
_entity.type
_entity.pdbx_description
1 polymer ?
#
loop_
_entity_poly.entity_id
_entity_poly.type
_entity_poly.pdbx_seq_one_letter_code
_entity_poly.pdbx_strand_id
1 'polypeptide(L)'
;MSIKNIFIYLFILIVSVSKTRAQDPQFSQYYANPLYLNPAFAGNVYLGRISLNYRKQWPSIPGAFTSYNFGIDHHFRNAKSGVGLLVLSDKAGSGGLSYTKVSGLYSYYLNVGRKKVLRFGLSAALAQRAIDFSKLTFGDQIITGNSTSISASNIQSLTYIDFNTGVLYYTPMFWFGASFNHLNKPNDSFYGRLIQIPIKVDIHTGLKIPLNKNIKGKYNTSMFVTTRYRFQQEWDQLDLGFYLQYKTILAGIWYRG
;
A
#
# COMPACT_ATOMS: atom_id res chain seq x y z
N MET A 1 4.60 19.95 43.42
CA MET A 1 4.00 19.31 42.22
C MET A 1 4.43 17.85 42.22
N SER A 2 3.49 16.90 42.29
CA SER A 2 3.84 15.47 42.39
C SER A 2 4.56 15.00 41.12
N ILE A 3 5.55 14.10 41.24
CA ILE A 3 6.27 13.47 40.12
C ILE A 3 5.30 12.86 39.09
N LYS A 4 4.13 12.36 39.54
CA LYS A 4 3.06 11.88 38.65
C LYS A 4 2.51 12.97 37.71
N ASN A 5 2.40 14.20 38.20
CA ASN A 5 1.87 15.31 37.40
C ASN A 5 2.88 15.73 36.33
N ILE A 6 4.18 15.64 36.61
CA ILE A 6 5.24 15.94 35.63
C ILE A 6 5.18 14.96 34.44
N PHE A 7 5.00 13.65 34.69
CA PHE A 7 4.86 12.66 33.61
C PHE A 7 3.61 12.89 32.74
N ILE A 8 2.50 13.32 33.36
CA ILE A 8 1.26 13.63 32.62
C ILE A 8 1.45 14.87 31.73
N TYR A 9 2.08 15.94 32.25
CA TYR A 9 2.37 17.12 31.43
C TYR A 9 3.41 16.84 30.34
N LEU A 10 4.42 16.00 30.61
CA LEU A 10 5.40 15.57 29.60
C LEU A 10 4.74 14.74 28.50
N PHE A 11 3.82 13.85 28.86
CA PHE A 11 3.04 13.05 27.91
C PHE A 11 2.11 13.92 27.05
N ILE A 12 1.44 14.91 27.64
CA ILE A 12 0.59 15.88 26.91
C ILE A 12 1.42 16.77 25.96
N LEU A 13 2.64 17.16 26.35
CA LEU A 13 3.55 17.92 25.49
C LEU A 13 4.11 17.11 24.31
N ILE A 14 4.37 15.81 24.51
CA ILE A 14 4.84 14.90 23.45
C ILE A 14 3.75 14.62 22.41
N VAL A 15 2.48 14.57 22.82
CA VAL A 15 1.34 14.36 21.91
C VAL A 15 1.05 15.60 21.03
N SER A 16 1.60 16.77 21.37
CA SER A 16 1.22 18.05 20.74
C SER A 16 2.04 18.47 19.50
N VAL A 17 2.98 17.66 19.00
CA VAL A 17 3.85 18.07 17.86
C VAL A 17 3.98 17.02 16.75
N SER A 18 2.98 16.15 16.60
CA SER A 18 2.93 15.26 15.44
C SER A 18 2.57 16.06 14.19
N LYS A 19 3.57 16.52 13.44
CA LYS A 19 3.38 17.03 12.07
C LYS A 19 2.80 15.87 11.24
N THR A 20 1.49 15.84 11.05
CA THR A 20 0.85 14.83 10.22
C THR A 20 1.26 15.04 8.77
N ARG A 21 2.14 14.18 8.26
CA ARG A 21 2.46 14.07 6.84
C ARG A 21 1.45 13.13 6.19
N ALA A 22 1.04 13.43 4.96
CA ALA A 22 0.08 12.62 4.23
C ALA A 22 0.57 11.17 4.12
N GLN A 23 -0.33 10.22 4.40
CA GLN A 23 -0.05 8.80 4.25
C GLN A 23 -0.50 8.32 2.88
N ASP A 24 0.26 7.41 2.29
CA ASP A 24 -0.22 6.69 1.10
C ASP A 24 -1.47 5.86 1.43
N PRO A 25 -2.44 5.75 0.51
CA PRO A 25 -3.55 4.83 0.64
C PRO A 25 -3.03 3.42 0.87
N GLN A 26 -3.52 2.77 1.92
CA GLN A 26 -2.99 1.49 2.40
C GLN A 26 -4.07 0.42 2.49
N PHE A 27 -3.74 -0.81 2.12
CA PHE A 27 -4.67 -1.93 2.22
C PHE A 27 -4.44 -2.75 3.48
N SER A 28 -5.54 -3.25 4.02
CA SER A 28 -5.56 -4.10 5.20
C SER A 28 -5.00 -5.49 4.90
N GLN A 29 -5.43 -6.10 3.81
CA GLN A 29 -4.99 -7.44 3.42
C GLN A 29 -3.82 -7.36 2.43
N TYR A 30 -2.64 -6.95 2.92
CA TYR A 30 -1.47 -6.74 2.07
C TYR A 30 -1.04 -8.00 1.29
N TYR A 31 -1.15 -9.19 1.92
CA TYR A 31 -0.79 -10.46 1.28
C TYR A 31 -1.75 -10.82 0.12
N ALA A 32 -3.01 -10.39 0.20
CA ALA A 32 -3.99 -10.58 -0.87
C ALA A 32 -3.81 -9.60 -2.04
N ASN A 33 -2.93 -8.59 -1.90
CA ASN A 33 -2.64 -7.59 -2.93
C ASN A 33 -1.14 -7.53 -3.26
N PRO A 34 -0.58 -8.59 -3.88
CA PRO A 34 0.86 -8.75 -4.06
C PRO A 34 1.47 -7.74 -5.03
N LEU A 35 0.76 -7.34 -6.10
CA LEU A 35 1.28 -6.33 -7.05
C LEU A 35 1.45 -4.96 -6.41
N TYR A 36 0.56 -4.58 -5.49
CA TYR A 36 0.70 -3.36 -4.70
C TYR A 36 1.82 -3.46 -3.64
N LEU A 37 2.04 -4.65 -3.07
CA LEU A 37 3.04 -4.88 -2.04
C LEU A 37 4.48 -4.75 -2.59
N ASN A 38 4.77 -5.37 -3.73
CA ASN A 38 6.11 -5.39 -4.30
C ASN A 38 6.08 -5.68 -5.81
N PRO A 39 6.70 -4.84 -6.66
CA PRO A 39 6.73 -5.06 -8.11
C PRO A 39 7.36 -6.40 -8.51
N ALA A 40 8.20 -7.00 -7.67
CA ALA A 40 8.80 -8.31 -7.90
C ALA A 40 7.76 -9.46 -7.95
N PHE A 41 6.52 -9.23 -7.47
CA PHE A 41 5.41 -10.17 -7.60
C PHE A 41 4.76 -10.19 -8.99
N ALA A 42 5.09 -9.27 -9.90
CA ALA A 42 4.53 -9.28 -11.25
C ALA A 42 4.87 -10.58 -11.98
N GLY A 43 3.86 -11.29 -12.48
CA GLY A 43 4.01 -12.60 -13.13
C GLY A 43 4.60 -13.66 -12.19
N ASN A 44 4.29 -13.63 -10.89
CA ASN A 44 4.68 -14.68 -9.94
C ASN A 44 3.74 -15.89 -9.93
N VAL A 45 2.61 -15.79 -10.63
CA VAL A 45 1.66 -16.88 -10.88
C VAL A 45 1.83 -17.43 -12.30
N TYR A 46 1.48 -18.70 -12.51
CA TYR A 46 1.87 -19.44 -13.72
C TYR A 46 1.28 -18.92 -15.04
N LEU A 47 0.01 -18.49 -15.05
CA LEU A 47 -0.66 -18.00 -16.26
C LEU A 47 -0.75 -16.47 -16.20
N GLY A 48 -1.64 -15.97 -15.35
CA GLY A 48 -1.81 -14.56 -15.08
C GLY A 48 -2.76 -14.41 -13.90
N ARG A 49 -2.89 -13.19 -13.42
CA ARG A 49 -3.79 -12.85 -12.31
C ARG A 49 -4.47 -11.53 -12.61
N ILE A 50 -5.75 -11.47 -12.25
CA ILE A 50 -6.52 -10.24 -12.13
C ILE A 50 -6.88 -10.11 -10.66
N SER A 51 -6.78 -8.90 -10.12
CA SER A 51 -7.10 -8.58 -8.73
C SER A 51 -7.89 -7.28 -8.67
N LEU A 52 -8.89 -7.25 -7.80
CA LEU A 52 -9.66 -6.06 -7.48
C LEU A 52 -9.79 -5.97 -5.97
N ASN A 53 -9.46 -4.81 -5.42
CA ASN A 53 -9.54 -4.53 -4.00
C ASN A 53 -10.39 -3.28 -3.80
N TYR A 54 -11.32 -3.34 -2.85
CA TYR A 54 -12.12 -2.21 -2.41
C TYR A 54 -11.90 -2.01 -0.91
N ARG A 55 -11.74 -0.75 -0.50
CA ARG A 55 -11.58 -0.38 0.90
C ARG A 55 -12.39 0.86 1.21
N LYS A 56 -13.22 0.78 2.25
CA LYS A 56 -13.89 1.94 2.86
C LYS A 56 -13.39 2.09 4.29
N GLN A 57 -12.72 3.19 4.60
CA GLN A 57 -12.16 3.49 5.92
C GLN A 57 -12.98 4.57 6.62
N TRP A 58 -13.27 4.34 7.90
CA TRP A 58 -14.12 5.19 8.75
C TRP A 58 -15.51 5.44 8.16
N PRO A 59 -16.30 4.38 7.93
CA PRO A 59 -17.61 4.49 7.27
C PRO A 59 -18.61 5.37 8.02
N SER A 60 -18.42 5.56 9.33
CA SER A 60 -19.25 6.41 10.18
C SER A 60 -18.99 7.91 10.01
N ILE A 61 -17.92 8.30 9.32
CA ILE A 61 -17.62 9.71 9.02
C ILE A 61 -18.22 10.04 7.64
N PRO A 62 -19.09 11.07 7.53
CA PRO A 62 -19.55 11.57 6.24
C PRO A 62 -18.37 11.93 5.34
N GLY A 63 -18.31 11.39 4.12
CA GLY A 63 -17.11 11.49 3.29
C GLY A 63 -16.01 10.52 3.72
N ALA A 64 -16.35 9.27 4.04
CA ALA A 64 -15.37 8.24 4.36
C ALA A 64 -14.33 8.04 3.24
N PHE A 65 -13.12 7.66 3.63
CA PHE A 65 -12.04 7.36 2.70
C PHE A 65 -12.38 6.12 1.89
N THR A 66 -12.32 6.22 0.56
CA THR A 66 -12.66 5.14 -0.35
C THR A 66 -11.52 4.88 -1.31
N SER A 67 -10.96 3.67 -1.26
CA SER A 67 -9.85 3.24 -2.10
C SER A 67 -10.23 2.04 -2.97
N TYR A 68 -9.80 2.07 -4.22
CA TYR A 68 -9.91 0.99 -5.19
C TYR A 68 -8.51 0.65 -5.71
N ASN A 69 -8.20 -0.65 -5.84
CA ASN A 69 -6.97 -1.09 -6.47
C ASN A 69 -7.25 -2.25 -7.43
N PHE A 70 -7.03 -2.00 -8.70
CA PHE A 70 -7.14 -2.96 -9.79
C PHE A 70 -5.74 -3.36 -10.26
N GLY A 71 -5.50 -4.64 -10.43
CA GLY A 71 -4.21 -5.15 -10.91
C GLY A 71 -4.39 -6.30 -11.88
N ILE A 72 -3.56 -6.34 -12.91
CA ILE A 72 -3.47 -7.45 -13.86
C ILE A 72 -2.00 -7.75 -14.13
N ASP A 73 -1.62 -9.03 -14.14
CA ASP A 73 -0.26 -9.45 -14.46
C ASP A 73 -0.20 -10.78 -15.19
N HIS A 74 0.87 -10.97 -15.97
CA HIS A 74 1.12 -12.17 -16.77
C HIS A 74 2.57 -12.63 -16.64
N HIS A 75 2.77 -13.95 -16.74
CA HIS A 75 4.08 -14.59 -16.66
C HIS A 75 4.60 -15.02 -18.04
N PHE A 76 5.72 -14.44 -18.46
CA PHE A 76 6.41 -14.79 -19.70
C PHE A 76 7.53 -15.79 -19.42
N ARG A 77 7.21 -17.08 -19.53
CA ARG A 77 8.13 -18.18 -19.20
C ARG A 77 9.42 -18.12 -20.00
N ASN A 78 9.34 -17.85 -21.31
CA ASN A 78 10.51 -17.85 -22.21
C ASN A 78 11.49 -16.71 -21.89
N ALA A 79 10.99 -15.55 -21.48
CA ALA A 79 11.79 -14.40 -21.11
C ALA A 79 12.29 -14.42 -19.66
N LYS A 80 11.83 -15.40 -18.86
CA LYS A 80 11.96 -15.41 -17.40
C LYS A 80 11.44 -14.12 -16.75
N SER A 81 10.37 -13.56 -17.30
CA SER A 81 9.86 -12.25 -16.91
C SER A 81 8.40 -12.28 -16.50
N GLY A 82 7.97 -11.26 -15.77
CA GLY A 82 6.57 -10.95 -15.55
C GLY A 82 6.30 -9.50 -15.89
N VAL A 83 5.11 -9.22 -16.41
CA VAL A 83 4.64 -7.85 -16.67
C VAL A 83 3.29 -7.67 -16.00
N GLY A 84 3.03 -6.48 -15.47
CA GLY A 84 1.74 -6.15 -14.91
C GLY A 84 1.38 -4.68 -15.02
N LEU A 85 0.11 -4.40 -14.79
CA LEU A 85 -0.46 -3.08 -14.66
C LEU A 85 -1.18 -2.99 -13.32
N LEU A 86 -1.03 -1.87 -12.63
CA LEU A 86 -1.70 -1.59 -11.36
C LEU A 86 -2.31 -0.19 -11.40
N VAL A 87 -3.60 -0.10 -11.12
CA VAL A 87 -4.33 1.16 -11.02
C VAL A 87 -4.86 1.28 -9.59
N LEU A 88 -4.36 2.29 -8.89
CA LEU A 88 -4.80 2.68 -7.56
C LEU A 88 -5.60 3.97 -7.68
N SER A 89 -6.78 4.02 -7.10
CA SER A 89 -7.57 5.23 -6.97
C SER A 89 -8.04 5.37 -5.53
N ASP A 90 -7.82 6.54 -4.95
CA ASP A 90 -8.22 6.88 -3.59
C ASP A 90 -8.94 8.22 -3.57
N LYS A 91 -10.03 8.27 -2.81
CA LYS A 91 -10.79 9.49 -2.55
C LYS A 91 -10.87 9.68 -1.04
N ALA A 92 -10.39 10.83 -0.58
CA ALA A 92 -10.41 11.22 0.81
C ALA A 92 -11.56 12.20 1.08
N GLY A 93 -12.20 12.06 2.24
CA GLY A 93 -13.24 13.00 2.68
C GLY A 93 -14.50 12.97 1.80
N SER A 94 -15.16 14.13 1.73
CA SER A 94 -16.27 14.42 0.81
C SER A 94 -15.89 14.35 -0.69
N GLY A 95 -14.72 13.80 -1.03
CA GLY A 95 -14.21 13.73 -2.39
C GLY A 95 -13.45 15.00 -2.83
N GLY A 96 -13.16 15.91 -1.89
CA GLY A 96 -12.36 17.10 -2.14
C GLY A 96 -10.87 16.83 -2.32
N LEU A 97 -10.35 15.66 -1.95
CA LEU A 97 -9.00 15.21 -2.28
C LEU A 97 -9.06 13.85 -2.98
N SER A 98 -8.41 13.74 -4.13
CA SER A 98 -8.32 12.52 -4.93
C SER A 98 -6.88 12.20 -5.30
N TYR A 99 -6.59 10.91 -5.39
CA TYR A 99 -5.29 10.38 -5.76
C TYR A 99 -5.48 9.19 -6.70
N THR A 100 -4.89 9.25 -7.89
CA THR A 100 -4.92 8.16 -8.87
C THR A 100 -3.50 7.87 -9.31
N LYS A 101 -3.09 6.60 -9.24
CA LYS A 101 -1.77 6.14 -9.65
C LYS A 101 -1.91 4.97 -10.61
N VAL A 102 -1.35 5.11 -11.82
CA VAL A 102 -1.28 4.07 -12.84
C VAL A 102 0.17 3.62 -12.96
N SER A 103 0.43 2.34 -12.68
CA SER A 103 1.79 1.79 -12.58
C SER A 103 1.98 0.65 -13.58
N GLY A 104 3.02 0.76 -14.41
CA GLY A 104 3.59 -0.38 -15.12
C GLY A 104 4.55 -1.14 -14.22
N LEU A 105 4.50 -2.47 -14.29
CA LEU A 105 5.29 -3.37 -13.46
C LEU A 105 6.06 -4.34 -14.36
N TYR A 106 7.34 -4.51 -14.08
CA TYR A 106 8.17 -5.53 -14.71
C TYR A 106 8.90 -6.32 -13.65
N SER A 107 9.00 -7.64 -13.81
CA SER A 107 9.87 -8.47 -12.99
C SER A 107 10.70 -9.42 -13.84
N TYR A 108 11.85 -9.80 -13.31
CA TYR A 108 12.73 -10.82 -13.86
C TYR A 108 13.08 -11.83 -12.76
N TYR A 109 13.04 -13.12 -13.07
CA TYR A 109 13.34 -14.18 -12.10
C TYR A 109 14.56 -15.03 -12.46
N LEU A 110 15.30 -15.38 -11.41
CA LEU A 110 16.47 -16.24 -11.42
C LEU A 110 16.21 -17.47 -10.56
N ASN A 111 16.45 -18.65 -11.13
CA ASN A 111 16.46 -19.90 -10.36
C ASN A 111 17.83 -20.04 -9.71
N VAL A 112 17.91 -19.83 -8.40
CA VAL A 112 19.15 -19.95 -7.60
C VAL A 112 19.31 -21.35 -6.98
N GLY A 113 18.38 -22.25 -7.28
CA GLY A 113 18.43 -23.66 -6.90
C GLY A 113 17.17 -24.40 -7.37
N ARG A 114 17.07 -25.71 -7.07
CA ARG A 114 15.98 -26.56 -7.57
C ARG A 114 14.56 -26.06 -7.21
N LYS A 115 14.40 -25.45 -6.03
CA LYS A 115 13.13 -24.94 -5.52
C LYS A 115 13.29 -23.54 -4.89
N LYS A 116 14.28 -22.78 -5.36
CA LYS A 116 14.64 -21.47 -4.81
C LYS A 116 14.66 -20.47 -5.96
N VAL A 117 13.86 -19.42 -5.84
CA VAL A 117 13.73 -18.40 -6.89
C VAL A 117 13.95 -17.03 -6.28
N LEU A 118 14.76 -16.23 -6.95
CA LEU A 118 14.95 -14.81 -6.66
C LEU A 118 14.33 -14.01 -7.80
N ARG A 119 13.54 -12.98 -7.48
CA ARG A 119 12.94 -12.07 -8.45
C ARG A 119 13.33 -10.64 -8.13
N PHE A 120 13.57 -9.88 -9.18
CA PHE A 120 13.75 -8.44 -9.11
C PHE A 120 12.60 -7.77 -9.84
N GLY A 121 12.09 -6.69 -9.27
CA GLY A 121 10.94 -5.95 -9.78
C GLY A 121 11.27 -4.48 -9.94
N LEU A 122 10.70 -3.89 -10.97
CA LEU A 122 10.74 -2.46 -11.26
C LEU A 122 9.32 -1.98 -11.55
N SER A 123 9.05 -0.74 -11.18
CA SER A 123 7.81 -0.07 -11.51
C SER A 123 8.07 1.38 -11.89
N ALA A 124 7.37 1.83 -12.92
CA ALA A 124 7.21 3.22 -13.26
C ALA A 124 5.73 3.55 -13.21
N ALA A 125 5.39 4.65 -12.57
CA ALA A 125 4.00 5.04 -12.39
C ALA A 125 3.79 6.52 -12.70
N LEU A 126 2.61 6.82 -13.24
CA LEU A 126 2.07 8.16 -13.32
C LEU A 126 1.07 8.32 -12.19
N ALA A 127 1.36 9.24 -11.28
CA ALA A 127 0.48 9.57 -10.18
C ALA A 127 -0.08 10.99 -10.36
N GLN A 128 -1.37 11.11 -10.14
CA GLN A 128 -2.09 12.37 -10.18
C GLN A 128 -2.81 12.56 -8.85
N ARG A 129 -2.57 13.71 -8.23
CA ARG A 129 -3.28 14.16 -7.03
C ARG A 129 -4.08 15.40 -7.40
N ALA A 130 -5.34 15.46 -6.99
CA ALA A 130 -6.17 16.64 -7.25
C ALA A 130 -6.97 17.02 -6.01
N ILE A 131 -7.02 18.31 -5.73
CA ILE A 131 -7.87 18.91 -4.70
C ILE A 131 -8.95 19.75 -5.38
N ASP A 132 -10.18 19.48 -5.00
CA ASP A 132 -11.37 20.21 -5.40
C ASP A 132 -11.90 20.96 -4.18
N PHE A 133 -11.53 22.24 -4.08
CA PHE A 133 -11.92 23.10 -2.96
C PHE A 133 -13.44 23.36 -2.92
N SER A 134 -14.16 23.19 -4.04
CA SER A 134 -15.63 23.36 -4.07
C SER A 134 -16.38 22.28 -3.29
N LYS A 135 -15.73 21.12 -3.08
CA LYS A 135 -16.29 19.98 -2.32
C LYS A 135 -15.88 20.00 -0.85
N LEU A 136 -15.11 20.99 -0.42
CA LEU A 136 -14.65 21.14 0.94
C LEU A 136 -15.49 22.20 1.66
N THR A 137 -15.77 21.96 2.94
CA THR A 137 -16.43 22.93 3.81
C THR A 137 -15.36 23.65 4.61
N PHE A 138 -15.30 24.97 4.49
CA PHE A 138 -14.28 25.80 5.13
C PHE A 138 -14.82 26.49 6.39
N GLY A 139 -13.91 26.91 7.27
CA GLY A 139 -14.27 27.53 8.55
C GLY A 139 -15.03 28.85 8.39
N ASP A 140 -14.76 29.64 7.35
CA ASP A 140 -15.51 30.85 7.03
C ASP A 140 -16.97 30.55 6.68
N GLN A 141 -17.26 29.47 5.95
CA GLN A 141 -18.63 29.02 5.67
C GLN A 141 -19.35 28.57 6.94
N ILE A 142 -18.64 27.93 7.88
CA ILE A 142 -19.19 27.50 9.17
C ILE A 142 -19.50 28.71 10.07
N ILE A 143 -18.62 29.72 10.09
CA ILE A 143 -18.75 30.91 10.96
C ILE A 143 -19.78 31.90 10.40
N THR A 144 -19.80 32.12 9.09
CA THR A 144 -20.65 33.12 8.44
C THR A 144 -22.00 32.57 7.97
N GLY A 145 -22.16 31.25 7.90
CA GLY A 145 -23.35 30.60 7.33
C GLY A 145 -23.49 30.76 5.81
N ASN A 146 -22.51 31.36 5.13
CA ASN A 146 -22.52 31.53 3.68
C ASN A 146 -22.21 30.22 2.96
N SER A 147 -22.83 30.04 1.79
CA SER A 147 -22.61 28.87 0.92
C SER A 147 -21.26 28.90 0.19
N THR A 148 -20.56 30.03 0.16
CA THR A 148 -19.32 30.24 -0.60
C THR A 148 -18.18 30.66 0.32
N SER A 149 -17.05 29.96 0.21
CA SER A 149 -15.77 30.39 0.80
C SER A 149 -15.02 31.27 -0.19
N ILE A 150 -14.26 32.25 0.32
CA ILE A 150 -13.32 33.06 -0.48
C ILE A 150 -12.25 32.17 -1.16
N SER A 151 -12.03 30.95 -0.66
CA SER A 151 -11.08 29.97 -1.20
C SER A 151 -11.69 28.94 -2.18
N ALA A 152 -13.00 29.01 -2.47
CA ALA A 152 -13.76 27.88 -3.04
C ALA A 152 -13.61 27.62 -4.56
N SER A 153 -12.89 28.43 -5.33
CA SER A 153 -13.11 28.47 -6.78
C SER A 153 -12.11 27.72 -7.67
N ASN A 154 -11.09 27.03 -7.15
CA ASN A 154 -10.07 26.41 -7.99
C ASN A 154 -9.95 24.89 -7.77
N ILE A 155 -9.87 24.12 -8.86
CA ILE A 155 -9.36 22.75 -8.81
C ILE A 155 -7.85 22.84 -9.01
N GLN A 156 -7.08 22.24 -8.11
CA GLN A 156 -5.64 22.12 -8.25
C GLN A 156 -5.27 20.67 -8.49
N SER A 157 -4.50 20.41 -9.54
CA SER A 157 -3.97 19.08 -9.85
C SER A 157 -2.46 19.10 -9.92
N LEU A 158 -1.86 18.00 -9.50
CA LEU A 158 -0.43 17.75 -9.51
C LEU A 158 -0.20 16.36 -10.08
N THR A 159 0.57 16.29 -11.16
CA THR A 159 0.95 15.03 -11.80
C THR A 159 2.46 14.84 -11.68
N TYR A 160 2.88 13.65 -11.26
CA TYR A 160 4.28 13.30 -11.14
C TYR A 160 4.52 11.85 -11.56
N ILE A 161 5.76 11.58 -11.96
CA ILE A 161 6.25 10.22 -12.22
C ILE A 161 6.83 9.67 -10.92
N ASP A 162 6.60 8.39 -10.65
CA ASP A 162 7.07 7.69 -9.46
C ASP A 162 7.75 6.37 -9.84
N PHE A 163 8.97 6.17 -9.35
CA PHE A 163 9.76 4.96 -9.61
C PHE A 163 9.88 4.11 -8.35
N ASN A 164 9.65 2.81 -8.51
CA ASN A 164 9.69 1.83 -7.42
C ASN A 164 10.49 0.60 -7.84
N THR A 165 11.12 -0.07 -6.87
CA THR A 165 11.80 -1.34 -7.09
C THR A 165 11.50 -2.33 -5.98
N GLY A 166 11.80 -3.60 -6.19
CA GLY A 166 11.74 -4.59 -5.14
C GLY A 166 12.43 -5.89 -5.49
N VAL A 167 12.62 -6.69 -4.46
CA VAL A 167 13.24 -8.01 -4.53
C VAL A 167 12.33 -8.99 -3.81
N LEU A 168 12.25 -10.21 -4.34
CA LEU A 168 11.48 -11.30 -3.75
C LEU A 168 12.27 -12.60 -3.86
N TYR A 169 12.51 -13.22 -2.73
CA TYR A 169 13.04 -14.58 -2.64
C TYR A 169 11.94 -15.51 -2.15
N TYR A 170 11.74 -16.65 -2.80
CA TYR A 170 10.77 -17.63 -2.34
C TYR A 170 11.18 -19.09 -2.58
N THR A 171 10.65 -19.93 -1.70
CA THR A 171 10.72 -21.39 -1.72
C THR A 171 9.32 -21.97 -1.54
N PRO A 172 9.11 -23.30 -1.60
CA PRO A 172 7.80 -23.89 -1.34
C PRO A 172 7.24 -23.66 0.08
N MET A 173 8.10 -23.31 1.05
CA MET A 173 7.73 -23.20 2.48
C MET A 173 7.88 -21.79 3.05
N PHE A 174 8.70 -20.94 2.45
CA PHE A 174 8.88 -19.56 2.94
C PHE A 174 9.16 -18.59 1.82
N TRP A 175 8.87 -17.32 2.06
CA TRP A 175 9.28 -16.22 1.23
C TRP A 175 9.75 -15.03 2.05
N PHE A 176 10.58 -14.21 1.43
CA PHE A 176 11.09 -12.97 1.97
C PHE A 176 11.19 -11.97 0.81
N GLY A 177 10.80 -10.73 1.03
CA GLY A 177 10.90 -9.68 0.03
C GLY A 177 11.03 -8.32 0.65
N ALA A 178 11.55 -7.40 -0.16
CA ALA A 178 11.60 -5.99 0.18
C ALA A 178 11.19 -5.16 -1.04
N SER A 179 10.47 -4.05 -0.82
CA SER A 179 10.19 -3.06 -1.85
C SER A 179 10.58 -1.67 -1.37
N PHE A 180 11.03 -0.86 -2.33
CA PHE A 180 11.47 0.51 -2.13
C PHE A 180 10.65 1.38 -3.08
N ASN A 181 9.85 2.28 -2.50
CA ASN A 181 8.95 3.14 -3.25
C ASN A 181 9.42 4.60 -3.17
N HIS A 182 9.02 5.42 -4.15
CA HIS A 182 9.40 6.82 -4.23
C HIS A 182 10.91 7.05 -4.38
N LEU A 183 11.57 6.22 -5.18
CA LEU A 183 13.03 6.29 -5.39
C LEU A 183 13.47 7.65 -5.90
N ASN A 184 12.65 8.29 -6.73
CA ASN A 184 12.89 9.62 -7.29
C ASN A 184 12.36 10.77 -6.42
N LYS A 185 11.86 10.49 -5.21
CA LYS A 185 11.35 11.47 -4.24
C LYS A 185 10.51 12.58 -4.89
N PRO A 186 9.40 12.24 -5.57
CA PRO A 186 8.62 13.20 -6.34
C PRO A 186 8.12 14.36 -5.47
N ASN A 187 7.91 15.52 -6.08
CA ASN A 187 7.36 16.68 -5.40
C ASN A 187 5.84 16.52 -5.22
N ASP A 188 5.35 16.72 -4.00
CA ASP A 188 3.95 16.55 -3.58
C ASP A 188 3.25 17.90 -3.26
N SER A 189 3.84 19.02 -3.67
CA SER A 189 3.28 20.35 -3.41
C SER A 189 2.40 20.86 -4.56
N PHE A 190 1.16 21.23 -4.24
CA PHE A 190 0.28 21.97 -5.17
C PHE A 190 0.74 23.40 -5.45
N TYR A 191 1.48 24.03 -4.52
CA TYR A 191 1.82 25.46 -4.57
C TYR A 191 3.28 25.73 -4.94
N GLY A 192 3.93 24.82 -5.69
CA GLY A 192 5.31 25.03 -6.17
C GLY A 192 6.41 25.02 -5.10
N ARG A 193 6.10 24.74 -3.82
CA ARG A 193 7.11 24.48 -2.79
C ARG A 193 7.78 23.12 -3.05
N LEU A 194 9.02 22.94 -2.60
CA LEU A 194 9.70 21.64 -2.69
C LEU A 194 9.31 20.79 -1.46
N ILE A 195 8.30 19.94 -1.62
CA ILE A 195 7.91 18.94 -0.62
C ILE A 195 8.11 17.57 -1.24
N GLN A 196 9.26 16.97 -0.98
CA GLN A 196 9.59 15.65 -1.53
C GLN A 196 8.93 14.54 -0.74
N ILE A 197 8.35 13.56 -1.44
CA ILE A 197 7.88 12.32 -0.82
C ILE A 197 9.11 11.51 -0.37
N PRO A 198 9.25 11.17 0.92
CA PRO A 198 10.35 10.35 1.39
C PRO A 198 10.24 8.93 0.85
N ILE A 199 11.40 8.29 0.65
CA ILE A 199 11.47 6.88 0.25
C ILE A 199 10.75 6.03 1.30
N LYS A 200 9.88 5.14 0.82
CA LYS A 200 9.18 4.16 1.66
C LYS A 200 9.79 2.79 1.45
N VAL A 201 10.17 2.15 2.54
CA VAL A 201 10.70 0.79 2.52
C VAL A 201 9.68 -0.15 3.14
N ASP A 202 9.47 -1.28 2.48
CA ASP A 202 8.57 -2.33 2.90
C ASP A 202 9.34 -3.65 2.91
N ILE A 203 9.38 -4.31 4.06
CA ILE A 203 9.99 -5.63 4.23
C ILE A 203 8.87 -6.59 4.59
N HIS A 204 8.75 -7.69 3.89
CA HIS A 204 7.72 -8.69 4.14
C HIS A 204 8.27 -10.10 4.04
N THR A 205 7.74 -10.96 4.89
CA THR A 205 8.10 -12.37 4.91
C THR A 205 6.88 -13.20 5.24
N GLY A 206 6.95 -14.49 4.93
CA GLY A 206 5.98 -15.42 5.46
C GLY A 206 6.41 -16.86 5.33
N LEU A 207 5.72 -17.68 6.10
CA LEU A 207 5.90 -19.11 6.21
C LEU A 207 4.60 -19.79 5.78
N LYS A 208 4.72 -20.84 4.98
CA LYS A 208 3.63 -21.74 4.60
C LYS A 208 3.77 -23.03 5.39
N ILE A 209 2.76 -23.33 6.20
CA ILE A 209 2.65 -24.55 6.99
C ILE A 209 1.59 -25.44 6.33
N PRO A 210 1.98 -26.51 5.60
CA PRO A 210 1.02 -27.44 5.05
C PRO A 210 0.35 -28.26 6.17
N LEU A 211 -0.98 -28.27 6.25
CA LEU A 211 -1.69 -28.95 7.34
C LEU A 211 -2.13 -30.37 6.97
N ASN A 212 -2.73 -30.59 5.80
CA ASN A 212 -3.21 -31.91 5.37
C ASN A 212 -2.74 -32.24 3.94
N LYS A 213 -2.22 -33.46 3.75
CA LYS A 213 -1.98 -34.05 2.43
C LYS A 213 -3.18 -34.91 2.04
N ASN A 214 -3.71 -34.70 0.84
CA ASN A 214 -4.70 -35.62 0.27
C ASN A 214 -4.00 -36.90 -0.24
N ILE A 215 -4.75 -37.98 -0.51
CA ILE A 215 -4.22 -39.28 -1.01
C ILE A 215 -3.40 -39.12 -2.31
N LYS A 216 -3.66 -38.06 -3.09
CA LYS A 216 -2.90 -37.66 -4.30
C LYS A 216 -1.72 -36.71 -4.04
N GLY A 217 -1.30 -36.52 -2.79
CA GLY A 217 -0.16 -35.67 -2.40
C GLY A 217 -0.37 -34.15 -2.53
N LYS A 218 -1.57 -33.68 -2.90
CA LYS A 218 -1.91 -32.25 -2.93
C LYS A 218 -2.37 -31.77 -1.55
N TYR A 219 -1.85 -30.62 -1.11
CA TYR A 219 -2.28 -29.99 0.13
C TYR A 219 -3.65 -29.32 -0.06
N ASN A 220 -4.68 -29.83 0.59
CA ASN A 220 -6.02 -29.21 0.56
C ASN A 220 -6.13 -28.01 1.50
N THR A 221 -5.29 -28.00 2.54
CA THR A 221 -5.28 -26.94 3.55
C THR A 221 -3.85 -26.51 3.83
N SER A 222 -3.60 -25.21 3.83
CA SER A 222 -2.32 -24.62 4.22
C SER A 222 -2.56 -23.41 5.11
N MET A 223 -1.77 -23.28 6.16
CA MET A 223 -1.73 -22.08 6.98
C MET A 223 -0.56 -21.21 6.53
N PHE A 224 -0.73 -19.90 6.63
CA PHE A 224 0.31 -18.93 6.36
C PHE A 224 0.45 -18.00 7.55
N VAL A 225 1.69 -17.80 7.97
CA VAL A 225 2.08 -16.76 8.93
C VAL A 225 2.87 -15.74 8.15
N THR A 226 2.45 -14.49 8.18
CA THR A 226 3.04 -13.43 7.37
C THR A 226 3.38 -12.25 8.27
N THR A 227 4.51 -11.62 8.02
CA THR A 227 4.94 -10.41 8.73
C THR A 227 5.31 -9.37 7.70
N ARG A 228 5.00 -8.12 7.99
CA ARG A 228 5.39 -6.98 7.16
C ARG A 228 5.80 -5.84 8.07
N TYR A 229 7.00 -5.32 7.87
CA TYR A 229 7.50 -4.13 8.51
C TYR A 229 7.70 -3.07 7.45
N ARG A 230 7.13 -1.89 7.65
CA ARG A 230 7.28 -0.77 6.73
C ARG A 230 7.68 0.47 7.48
N PHE A 231 8.51 1.28 6.84
CA PHE A 231 8.91 2.56 7.39
C PHE A 231 9.06 3.60 6.28
N GLN A 232 8.71 4.83 6.62
CA GLN A 232 8.78 5.98 5.75
C GLN A 232 9.00 7.21 6.62
N GLN A 233 10.20 7.77 6.55
CA GLN A 233 10.63 8.88 7.40
C GLN A 233 10.48 8.55 8.90
N GLU A 234 9.65 9.28 9.65
CA GLU A 234 9.43 9.10 11.09
C GLU A 234 8.35 8.07 11.41
N TRP A 235 7.66 7.54 10.39
CA TRP A 235 6.57 6.60 10.58
C TRP A 235 7.03 5.18 10.25
N ASP A 236 6.75 4.26 11.15
CA ASP A 236 6.89 2.84 10.92
C ASP A 236 5.64 2.07 11.35
N GLN A 237 5.57 0.83 10.89
CA GLN A 237 4.43 -0.03 11.19
C GLN A 237 4.80 -1.50 11.03
N LEU A 238 4.34 -2.32 11.97
CA LEU A 238 4.47 -3.77 11.96
C LEU A 238 3.09 -4.41 11.79
N ASP A 239 2.92 -5.14 10.69
CA ASP A 239 1.75 -5.98 10.45
C ASP A 239 2.11 -7.46 10.70
N LEU A 240 1.24 -8.17 11.42
CA LEU A 240 1.30 -9.63 11.61
C LEU A 240 0.02 -10.26 11.06
N GLY A 241 0.13 -11.16 10.10
CA GLY A 241 -0.98 -11.83 9.43
C GLY A 241 -0.99 -13.33 9.64
N PHE A 242 -2.18 -13.88 9.85
CA PHE A 242 -2.45 -15.31 9.90
C PHE A 242 -3.53 -15.63 8.86
N TYR A 243 -3.21 -16.47 7.89
CA TYR A 243 -4.15 -16.89 6.86
C TYR A 243 -4.32 -18.41 6.86
N LEU A 244 -5.54 -18.86 6.61
CA LEU A 244 -5.89 -20.23 6.32
C LEU A 244 -6.38 -20.31 4.88
N GLN A 245 -5.72 -21.13 4.08
CA GLN A 245 -6.17 -21.48 2.74
C GLN A 245 -6.79 -22.86 2.78
N TYR A 246 -8.06 -22.96 2.38
CA TYR A 246 -8.76 -24.21 2.11
C TYR A 246 -9.17 -24.25 0.64
N LYS A 247 -8.52 -25.13 -0.13
CA LYS A 247 -8.63 -25.19 -1.60
C LYS A 247 -8.35 -23.80 -2.23
N THR A 248 -9.37 -23.16 -2.79
CA THR A 248 -9.29 -21.85 -3.45
C THR A 248 -9.61 -20.69 -2.49
N ILE A 249 -10.22 -20.97 -1.34
CA ILE A 249 -10.63 -19.94 -0.37
C ILE A 249 -9.43 -19.63 0.53
N LEU A 250 -9.11 -18.34 0.64
CA LEU A 250 -8.13 -17.80 1.58
C LEU A 250 -8.87 -16.87 2.55
N ALA A 251 -8.83 -17.19 3.83
CA ALA A 251 -9.35 -16.35 4.91
C ALA A 251 -8.21 -16.00 5.86
N GLY A 252 -8.23 -14.82 6.48
CA GLY A 252 -7.19 -14.47 7.42
C GLY A 252 -7.54 -13.31 8.34
N ILE A 253 -6.82 -13.28 9.45
CA ILE A 253 -6.82 -12.19 10.42
C ILE A 253 -5.44 -11.58 10.45
N TRP A 254 -5.37 -10.31 10.83
CA TRP A 254 -4.11 -9.60 10.85
C TRP A 254 -4.16 -8.50 11.90
N TYR A 255 -3.05 -8.33 12.58
CA TYR A 255 -2.78 -7.27 13.53
C TYR A 255 -1.95 -6.20 12.83
N ARG A 256 -2.22 -4.94 13.16
CA ARG A 256 -1.52 -3.75 12.70
C ARG A 256 -1.09 -2.96 13.93
N GLY A 257 0.22 -2.81 14.13
CA GLY A 257 0.84 -2.08 15.24
C GLY A 257 1.79 -1.01 14.76
#